data_AF-A0AAD3XFP1-F1
#
_entry.id   AF-A0AAD3XFP1-F1
#
_cell.length_a   1.000
_cell.length_b   1.000
_cell.length_c   1.000
_cell.angle_alpha   90.00
_cell.angle_beta   90.00
_cell.angle_gamma   90.00
#
_symmetry.space_group_name_H-M   'P 1'
#
loop_
_entity.id
_entity.type
_entity.pdbx_description
1 polymer ?
#
loop_
_entity_poly.entity_id
_entity_poly.type
_entity_poly.pdbx_seq_one_letter_code
_entity_poly.pdbx_strand_id
1 'polypeptide(L)'
;MDHLDHFRILRRTWQLGPVSLCNRSIEDKVQRGKKSSIDEYDCMKWLDSKEPNSVIYVCFGSIAIFSAAQLHETALALEASGQQFIWVVRGCTDRESNDHEWFPKDFETRIEGKGLIIRGWAPQVLILDRRLTGGFVTHCGWNSTMGGISAGLPMVTWPFFAEQFFNEIFATQILKTGVAVGAKQRREAASVSPVVKREAIEKAVRQIMVGEKAKEIRN
;
A
#
# COMPACT_ATOMS: atom_id res chain seq x y z
N MET A 1 -2.43 16.03 -42.94
CA MET A 1 -3.42 16.60 -42.00
C MET A 1 -3.11 15.91 -40.67
N ASP A 2 -2.34 16.59 -39.83
CA ASP A 2 -1.62 16.00 -38.71
C ASP A 2 -2.54 15.58 -37.57
N HIS A 3 -2.32 14.36 -37.06
CA HIS A 3 -3.08 13.74 -35.98
C HIS A 3 -2.72 14.32 -34.58
N LEU A 4 -1.99 15.44 -34.54
CA LEU A 4 -1.43 16.07 -33.34
C LEU A 4 -2.22 17.30 -32.83
N ASP A 5 -3.21 17.79 -33.57
CA ASP A 5 -3.94 19.01 -33.22
C ASP A 5 -5.17 18.79 -32.31
N HIS A 6 -5.49 17.55 -31.93
CA HIS A 6 -6.76 17.28 -31.23
C HIS A 6 -6.76 17.56 -29.70
N PHE A 7 -5.62 17.90 -29.08
CA PHE A 7 -5.52 18.04 -27.61
C PHE A 7 -4.89 19.35 -27.12
N ARG A 8 -4.98 20.45 -27.85
CA ARG A 8 -4.67 21.80 -27.33
C ARG A 8 -5.91 22.55 -26.85
N ILE A 9 -6.66 21.96 -25.92
CA ILE A 9 -7.53 22.77 -25.05
C ILE A 9 -6.69 23.14 -23.84
N LEU A 10 -5.95 24.25 -23.92
CA LEU A 10 -5.31 24.88 -22.76
C LEU A 10 -6.40 25.44 -21.84
N ARG A 11 -7.03 24.57 -21.06
CA ARG A 11 -7.89 25.00 -19.96
C ARG A 11 -7.01 25.61 -18.86
N ARG A 12 -7.48 26.69 -18.24
CA ARG A 12 -6.85 27.23 -17.04
C ARG A 12 -6.87 26.15 -15.96
N THR A 13 -5.70 25.75 -15.47
CA THR A 13 -5.54 24.73 -14.42
C THR A 13 -4.96 25.36 -13.17
N TRP A 14 -5.34 24.84 -12.00
CA TRP A 14 -4.79 25.20 -10.70
C TRP A 14 -4.33 23.94 -9.98
N GLN A 15 -3.09 23.96 -9.47
CA GLN A 15 -2.52 22.86 -8.70
C GLN A 15 -2.69 23.16 -7.22
N LEU A 16 -3.69 22.54 -6.57
CA LEU A 16 -4.02 22.74 -5.15
C LEU A 16 -3.63 21.55 -4.26
N GLY A 17 -2.91 20.58 -4.82
CA GLY A 17 -2.52 19.35 -4.13
C GLY A 17 -1.22 19.48 -3.34
N PRO A 18 -0.94 18.52 -2.42
CA PRO A 18 -1.80 17.41 -2.00
C PRO A 18 -2.87 17.89 -1.02
N VAL A 19 -4.16 17.72 -1.38
CA VAL A 19 -5.28 18.17 -0.53
C VAL A 19 -5.38 17.39 0.78
N SER A 20 -4.75 16.22 0.88
CA SER A 20 -4.66 15.44 2.12
C SER A 20 -3.89 16.16 3.23
N LEU A 21 -3.05 17.14 2.90
CA LEU A 21 -2.28 17.92 3.88
C LEU A 21 -3.12 18.98 4.62
N CYS A 22 -4.41 19.14 4.29
CA CYS A 22 -5.29 20.01 5.07
C CYS A 22 -5.60 19.44 6.47
N ASN A 23 -5.52 18.12 6.64
CA ASN A 23 -5.71 17.45 7.92
C ASN A 23 -4.43 17.55 8.77
N ARG A 24 -4.42 18.45 9.75
CA ARG A 24 -3.21 18.74 10.55
C ARG A 24 -3.23 18.05 11.91
N SER A 25 -4.37 18.00 12.60
CA SER A 25 -4.50 17.37 13.91
C SER A 25 -4.53 15.85 13.82
N ILE A 26 -4.28 15.16 14.94
CA ILE A 26 -4.38 13.69 14.99
C ILE A 26 -5.83 13.27 14.79
N GLU A 27 -6.77 14.00 15.38
CA GLU A 27 -8.21 13.76 15.29
C GLU A 27 -8.68 13.83 13.82
N ASP A 28 -8.24 14.86 13.09
CA ASP A 28 -8.55 15.03 11.66
C ASP A 28 -8.03 13.85 10.82
N LYS A 29 -6.83 13.36 11.13
CA LYS A 29 -6.19 12.26 10.42
C LYS A 29 -6.84 10.92 10.73
N VAL A 30 -7.29 10.71 11.97
CA VAL A 30 -8.04 9.52 12.39
C VAL A 30 -9.41 9.46 11.71
N GLN A 31 -10.11 10.60 11.67
CA GLN A 31 -11.45 10.69 11.08
C GLN A 31 -11.42 10.67 9.53
N ARG A 32 -10.24 10.77 8.91
CA ARG A 32 -10.10 10.77 7.45
C ARG A 32 -10.34 9.37 6.87
N GLY A 33 -11.57 9.11 6.44
CA GLY A 33 -11.97 7.86 5.79
C GLY A 33 -13.18 7.25 6.47
N LYS A 34 -13.23 5.92 6.57
CA LYS A 34 -14.20 5.24 7.43
C LYS A 34 -13.57 4.98 8.81
N LYS A 35 -14.41 4.81 9.82
CA LYS A 35 -13.98 4.46 11.19
C LYS A 35 -13.07 3.23 11.15
N SER A 36 -11.94 3.31 11.86
CA SER A 36 -10.98 2.22 11.95
C SER A 36 -11.64 0.97 12.53
N SER A 37 -11.23 -0.19 12.01
CA SER A 37 -11.69 -1.50 12.49
C SER A 37 -10.82 -2.04 13.63
N ILE A 38 -9.70 -1.38 13.90
CA ILE A 38 -8.90 -1.55 15.11
C ILE A 38 -8.98 -0.27 15.93
N ASP A 39 -8.91 -0.40 17.25
CA ASP A 39 -8.72 0.76 18.12
C ASP A 39 -7.45 1.52 17.70
N GLU A 40 -7.60 2.82 17.42
CA GLU A 40 -6.47 3.61 16.91
C GLU A 40 -5.33 3.67 17.91
N TYR A 41 -5.62 3.64 19.21
CA TYR A 41 -4.61 3.64 20.26
C TYR A 41 -3.82 2.33 20.27
N ASP A 42 -4.45 1.17 20.07
CA ASP A 42 -3.74 -0.10 19.96
C ASP A 42 -2.82 -0.18 18.73
N CYS A 43 -3.31 0.29 17.57
CA CYS A 43 -2.50 0.37 16.35
C CYS A 43 -1.29 1.28 16.54
N MET A 44 -1.49 2.46 17.15
CA MET A 44 -0.40 3.40 17.42
C MET A 44 0.57 2.86 18.47
N LYS A 45 0.08 2.25 19.55
CA LYS A 45 0.93 1.62 20.57
C LYS A 45 1.82 0.55 19.98
N TRP A 46 1.31 -0.27 19.06
CA TRP A 46 2.12 -1.26 18.36
C TRP A 46 3.18 -0.59 17.48
N LEU A 47 2.81 0.44 16.72
CA LEU A 47 3.71 1.15 15.82
C LEU A 47 4.81 1.90 16.60
N ASP A 48 4.46 2.57 17.69
CA ASP A 48 5.37 3.32 18.57
C ASP A 48 6.36 2.41 19.31
N SER A 49 6.14 1.08 19.32
CA SER A 49 7.09 0.10 19.85
C SER A 49 8.21 -0.28 18.88
N LYS A 50 8.21 0.26 17.66
CA LYS A 50 9.13 -0.13 16.58
C LYS A 50 10.27 0.88 16.41
N GLU A 51 11.23 0.52 15.57
CA GLU A 51 12.33 1.41 15.22
C GLU A 51 11.92 2.36 14.08
N PRO A 52 12.54 3.55 13.98
CA PRO A 52 12.31 4.44 12.85
C PRO A 52 12.55 3.76 11.49
N ASN A 53 11.66 3.99 10.54
CA ASN A 53 11.68 3.41 9.19
C ASN A 53 11.72 1.86 9.13
N SER A 54 11.32 1.15 10.20
CA SER A 54 11.37 -0.32 10.23
C SER A 54 10.09 -1.02 9.80
N VAL A 55 8.97 -0.29 9.73
CA VAL A 55 7.65 -0.87 9.44
C VAL A 55 7.24 -0.63 7.98
N ILE A 56 6.85 -1.69 7.27
CA ILE A 56 6.19 -1.56 5.97
C ILE A 56 4.67 -1.55 6.15
N TYR A 57 4.01 -0.53 5.63
CA TYR A 57 2.56 -0.47 5.58
C TYR A 57 2.05 -1.12 4.28
N VAL A 58 1.09 -2.02 4.37
CA VAL A 58 0.50 -2.73 3.23
C VAL A 58 -0.99 -2.44 3.20
N CYS A 59 -1.44 -1.67 2.20
CA CYS A 59 -2.85 -1.33 2.06
C CYS A 59 -3.23 -1.07 0.61
N PHE A 60 -4.30 -1.72 0.17
CA PHE A 60 -4.80 -1.66 -1.20
C PHE A 60 -6.10 -0.84 -1.32
N GLY A 61 -6.38 0.01 -0.32
CA GLY A 61 -7.54 0.89 -0.31
C GLY A 61 -8.86 0.15 -0.16
N SER A 62 -9.96 0.79 -0.56
CA SER A 62 -11.32 0.26 -0.36
C SER A 62 -11.85 -0.60 -1.50
N ILE A 63 -11.19 -0.56 -2.66
CA ILE A 63 -11.74 -1.12 -3.91
C ILE A 63 -11.03 -2.42 -4.28
N ALA A 64 -9.76 -2.59 -3.94
CA ALA A 64 -9.04 -3.82 -4.23
C ALA A 64 -9.50 -4.96 -3.29
N ILE A 65 -9.96 -6.05 -3.89
CA ILE A 65 -10.29 -7.31 -3.19
C ILE A 65 -9.43 -8.40 -3.84
N PHE A 66 -8.80 -9.22 -3.02
CA PHE A 66 -7.91 -10.29 -3.47
C PHE A 66 -8.57 -11.66 -3.32
N SER A 67 -8.12 -12.61 -4.14
CA SER A 67 -8.43 -14.03 -3.95
C SER A 67 -7.66 -14.61 -2.78
N ALA A 68 -8.13 -15.73 -2.23
CA ALA A 68 -7.49 -16.41 -1.12
C ALA A 68 -6.04 -16.79 -1.48
N ALA A 69 -5.83 -17.23 -2.73
CA ALA A 69 -4.49 -17.55 -3.26
C ALA A 69 -3.53 -16.34 -3.23
N GLN A 70 -4.00 -15.14 -3.56
CA GLN A 70 -3.15 -13.96 -3.51
C GLN A 70 -2.88 -13.49 -2.08
N LEU A 71 -3.87 -13.57 -1.19
CA LEU A 71 -3.68 -13.30 0.24
C LEU A 71 -2.66 -14.27 0.84
N HIS A 72 -2.73 -15.56 0.47
CA HIS A 72 -1.80 -16.58 0.91
C HIS A 72 -0.35 -16.29 0.47
N GLU A 73 -0.13 -15.99 -0.81
CA GLU A 73 1.20 -15.64 -1.33
C GLU A 73 1.74 -14.35 -0.70
N THR A 74 0.86 -13.37 -0.44
CA THR A 74 1.24 -12.12 0.25
C THR A 74 1.65 -12.40 1.69
N ALA A 75 0.93 -13.24 2.43
CA ALA A 75 1.27 -13.63 3.79
C ALA A 75 2.64 -14.30 3.85
N LEU A 76 2.88 -15.29 2.97
CA LEU A 76 4.18 -15.97 2.87
C LEU A 76 5.32 -15.01 2.52
N ALA A 77 5.09 -14.06 1.62
CA ALA A 77 6.09 -13.08 1.24
C ALA A 77 6.44 -12.11 2.38
N LEU A 78 5.43 -11.61 3.10
CA LEU A 78 5.64 -10.72 4.23
C LEU A 78 6.43 -11.42 5.35
N GLU A 79 6.08 -12.67 5.65
CA GLU A 79 6.82 -13.50 6.59
C GLU A 79 8.28 -13.72 6.14
N ALA A 80 8.48 -14.17 4.90
CA ALA A 80 9.81 -14.44 4.34
C ALA A 80 10.69 -13.18 4.24
N SER A 81 10.08 -11.99 4.06
CA SER A 81 10.80 -10.72 3.99
C SER A 81 11.55 -10.38 5.28
N GLY A 82 11.11 -10.94 6.42
CA GLY A 82 11.62 -10.64 7.75
C GLY A 82 11.37 -9.19 8.21
N GLN A 83 10.63 -8.39 7.43
CA GLN A 83 10.32 -7.01 7.76
C GLN A 83 9.17 -6.95 8.77
N GLN A 84 9.13 -5.88 9.57
CA GLN A 84 7.97 -5.59 10.40
C GLN A 84 6.89 -4.98 9.51
N PHE A 85 5.63 -5.34 9.69
CA PHE A 85 4.58 -4.87 8.79
C PHE A 85 3.25 -4.58 9.50
N ILE A 86 2.52 -3.61 8.95
CA ILE A 86 1.08 -3.45 9.20
C ILE A 86 0.38 -3.80 7.90
N TRP A 87 -0.49 -4.81 7.92
CA TRP A 87 -1.23 -5.24 6.73
C TRP A 87 -2.73 -5.08 6.92
N VAL A 88 -3.33 -4.23 6.09
CA VAL A 88 -4.78 -4.03 6.04
C VAL A 88 -5.39 -5.02 5.06
N VAL A 89 -6.22 -5.93 5.57
CA VAL A 89 -6.89 -6.97 4.79
C VAL A 89 -8.39 -6.68 4.76
N ARG A 90 -8.98 -6.77 3.57
CA ARG A 90 -10.41 -6.49 3.32
C ARG A 90 -11.08 -7.67 2.65
N GLY A 91 -11.48 -8.65 3.46
CA GLY A 91 -12.20 -9.84 2.98
C GLY A 91 -11.45 -10.58 1.86
N CYS A 92 -12.18 -11.46 1.17
CA CYS A 92 -11.70 -12.23 0.03
C CYS A 92 -12.78 -12.27 -1.06
N THR A 93 -12.38 -12.43 -2.32
CA THR A 93 -13.34 -12.65 -3.43
C THR A 93 -14.06 -13.99 -3.35
N ASP A 94 -13.51 -14.92 -2.58
CA ASP A 94 -13.94 -16.31 -2.55
C ASP A 94 -15.05 -16.45 -1.49
N ARG A 95 -16.31 -16.47 -1.93
CA ARG A 95 -17.50 -16.42 -1.06
C ARG A 95 -17.66 -17.60 -0.11
N GLU A 96 -16.91 -18.67 -0.33
CA GLU A 96 -16.93 -19.90 0.48
C GLU A 96 -15.78 -19.97 1.50
N SER A 97 -14.77 -19.09 1.39
CA SER A 97 -13.68 -19.09 2.38
C SER A 97 -14.15 -18.39 3.66
N ASN A 98 -14.05 -19.07 4.80
CA ASN A 98 -14.12 -18.41 6.10
C ASN A 98 -13.04 -17.31 6.15
N ASP A 99 -13.34 -16.18 6.79
CA ASP A 99 -12.51 -14.95 6.83
C ASP A 99 -11.06 -15.13 7.37
N HIS A 100 -10.67 -16.35 7.71
CA HIS A 100 -9.39 -16.70 8.34
C HIS A 100 -8.66 -17.88 7.67
N GLU A 101 -9.28 -18.61 6.73
CA GLU A 101 -8.69 -19.83 6.16
C GLU A 101 -7.67 -19.58 5.04
N TRP A 102 -7.52 -18.34 4.57
CA TRP A 102 -6.55 -18.01 3.52
C TRP A 102 -5.12 -17.80 4.04
N PHE A 103 -4.93 -17.61 5.35
CA PHE A 103 -3.60 -17.50 5.90
C PHE A 103 -2.93 -18.88 6.02
N PRO A 104 -1.59 -18.96 5.86
CA PRO A 104 -0.86 -20.15 6.23
C PRO A 104 -1.21 -20.56 7.67
N LYS A 105 -1.28 -21.87 7.93
CA LYS A 105 -1.53 -22.41 9.27
C LYS A 105 -0.64 -21.72 10.30
N ASP A 106 -1.17 -21.29 11.45
CA ASP A 106 -0.42 -20.63 12.54
C ASP A 106 0.28 -19.30 12.15
N PHE A 107 -0.09 -18.65 11.05
CA PHE A 107 0.55 -17.43 10.55
C PHE A 107 0.54 -16.29 11.58
N GLU A 108 -0.61 -16.01 12.19
CA GLU A 108 -0.75 -14.92 13.19
C GLU A 108 0.14 -15.15 14.42
N THR A 109 0.33 -16.41 14.83
CA THR A 109 1.28 -16.77 15.89
C THR A 109 2.73 -16.56 15.46
N ARG A 110 3.09 -16.93 14.23
CA ARG A 110 4.48 -16.79 13.73
C ARG A 110 4.90 -15.34 13.52
N ILE A 111 3.95 -14.45 13.22
CA ILE A 111 4.20 -13.03 13.01
C ILE A 111 4.01 -12.21 14.29
N GLU A 112 3.74 -12.84 15.44
CA GLU A 112 3.59 -12.14 16.71
C GLU A 112 4.79 -11.23 17.00
N GLY A 113 4.51 -9.98 17.39
CA GLY A 113 5.53 -8.95 17.61
C GLY A 113 6.17 -8.34 16.36
N LYS A 114 6.05 -8.98 15.18
CA LYS A 114 6.62 -8.50 13.91
C LYS A 114 5.56 -7.95 12.95
N GLY A 115 4.38 -8.54 12.90
CA GLY A 115 3.28 -8.13 12.04
C GLY A 115 2.05 -7.71 12.83
N LEU A 116 1.28 -6.78 12.27
CA LEU A 116 -0.06 -6.42 12.73
C LEU A 116 -1.03 -6.54 11.56
N ILE A 117 -2.07 -7.37 11.71
CA ILE A 117 -3.13 -7.52 10.70
C ILE A 117 -4.33 -6.69 11.12
N ILE A 118 -4.77 -5.77 10.26
CA ILE A 118 -5.97 -4.96 10.46
C ILE A 118 -7.03 -5.43 9.49
N ARG A 119 -8.11 -6.04 10.01
CA ARG A 119 -9.23 -6.52 9.20
C ARG A 119 -10.25 -5.39 9.04
N GLY A 120 -10.36 -4.83 7.84
CA GLY A 120 -11.30 -3.74 7.55
C GLY A 120 -10.62 -2.41 7.22
N TRP A 121 -10.81 -1.40 8.07
CA TRP A 121 -10.27 -0.05 7.88
C TRP A 121 -9.15 0.26 8.87
N ALA A 122 -8.13 0.98 8.40
CA ALA A 122 -7.03 1.46 9.21
C ALA A 122 -6.93 3.00 9.10
N PRO A 123 -6.39 3.69 10.10
CA PRO A 123 -6.17 5.13 10.06
C PRO A 123 -4.96 5.45 9.16
N GLN A 124 -5.13 5.29 7.84
CA GLN A 124 -4.05 5.30 6.85
C GLN A 124 -3.20 6.58 6.91
N VAL A 125 -3.82 7.75 7.05
CA VAL A 125 -3.08 9.01 7.13
C VAL A 125 -2.19 9.03 8.37
N LEU A 126 -2.70 8.53 9.49
CA LEU A 126 -1.94 8.47 10.74
C LEU A 126 -0.78 7.47 10.66
N ILE A 127 -0.97 6.32 10.02
CA ILE A 127 0.11 5.32 9.85
C ILE A 127 1.22 5.86 8.94
N LEU A 128 0.85 6.47 7.80
CA LEU A 128 1.82 7.01 6.84
C LEU A 128 2.61 8.20 7.41
N ASP A 129 2.01 9.03 8.26
CA ASP A 129 2.63 10.22 8.84
C ASP A 129 3.61 9.93 10.00
N ARG A 130 3.82 8.65 10.35
CA ARG A 130 4.71 8.25 11.44
C ARG A 130 6.10 7.93 10.90
N ARG A 131 7.13 8.48 11.56
CA ARG A 131 8.56 8.20 11.30
C ARG A 131 8.98 6.73 11.40
N LEU A 132 8.11 5.89 11.98
CA LEU A 132 8.30 4.45 12.17
C LEU A 132 7.99 3.67 10.89
N THR A 133 7.13 4.23 10.03
CA THR A 133 6.80 3.67 8.73
C THR A 133 7.94 3.95 7.77
N GLY A 134 8.56 2.90 7.24
CA GLY A 134 9.69 2.99 6.31
C GLY A 134 9.32 2.73 4.86
N GLY A 135 8.12 2.24 4.56
CA GLY A 135 7.70 1.94 3.19
C GLY A 135 6.21 1.66 3.08
N PHE A 136 5.70 1.76 1.85
CA PHE A 136 4.27 1.60 1.57
C PHE A 136 4.00 0.70 0.36
N VAL A 137 3.35 -0.45 0.55
CA VAL A 137 2.82 -1.26 -0.54
C VAL A 137 1.42 -0.76 -0.89
N THR A 138 1.24 -0.33 -2.13
CA THR A 138 0.02 0.35 -2.56
C THR A 138 -0.49 -0.12 -3.92
N HIS A 139 -1.81 -0.12 -4.05
CA HIS A 139 -2.51 -0.31 -5.31
C HIS A 139 -2.33 0.82 -6.33
N CYS A 140 -1.60 1.88 -5.96
CA CYS A 140 -1.32 3.04 -6.81
C CYS A 140 -2.56 3.87 -7.17
N GLY A 141 -3.64 3.85 -6.38
CA GLY A 141 -4.69 4.85 -6.49
C GLY A 141 -4.13 6.24 -6.15
N TRP A 142 -4.61 7.30 -6.82
CA TRP A 142 -3.98 8.63 -6.71
C TRP A 142 -3.90 9.15 -5.26
N ASN A 143 -4.95 8.97 -4.46
CA ASN A 143 -4.93 9.37 -3.04
C ASN A 143 -3.87 8.63 -2.22
N SER A 144 -3.66 7.34 -2.49
CA SER A 144 -2.64 6.56 -1.79
C SER A 144 -1.24 6.93 -2.26
N THR A 145 -1.06 7.11 -3.56
CA THR A 145 0.21 7.55 -4.17
C THR A 145 0.63 8.90 -3.60
N MET A 146 -0.27 9.89 -3.58
CA MET A 146 0.00 11.19 -2.97
C MET A 146 0.25 11.11 -1.47
N GLY A 147 -0.45 10.21 -0.75
CA GLY A 147 -0.18 9.97 0.67
C GLY A 147 1.24 9.46 0.93
N GLY A 148 1.69 8.47 0.17
CA GLY A 148 3.06 7.94 0.25
C GLY A 148 4.11 9.00 -0.09
N ILE A 149 3.91 9.74 -1.19
CA ILE A 149 4.82 10.83 -1.61
C ILE A 149 4.89 11.93 -0.54
N SER A 150 3.73 12.37 -0.02
CA SER A 150 3.69 13.44 0.98
C SER A 150 4.34 13.04 2.30
N ALA A 151 4.32 11.75 2.62
CA ALA A 151 5.01 11.17 3.77
C ALA A 151 6.50 10.87 3.51
N GLY A 152 7.00 11.08 2.29
CA GLY A 152 8.39 10.76 1.93
C GLY A 152 8.71 9.25 1.93
N LEU A 153 7.70 8.40 1.69
CA LEU A 153 7.85 6.95 1.80
C LEU A 153 8.19 6.31 0.45
N PRO A 154 9.16 5.38 0.39
CA PRO A 154 9.33 4.53 -0.77
C PRO A 154 8.13 3.58 -0.92
N MET A 155 7.73 3.34 -2.16
CA MET A 155 6.51 2.59 -2.47
C MET A 155 6.79 1.28 -3.21
N VAL A 156 6.15 0.18 -2.81
CA VAL A 156 5.94 -0.95 -3.71
C VAL A 156 4.67 -0.69 -4.49
N THR A 157 4.79 -0.60 -5.82
CA THR A 157 3.66 -0.34 -6.71
C THR A 157 3.03 -1.65 -7.15
N TRP A 158 1.71 -1.75 -6.97
CA TRP A 158 0.91 -2.92 -7.29
C TRP A 158 -0.41 -2.53 -7.94
N PRO A 159 -0.41 -2.01 -9.17
CA PRO A 159 -1.63 -1.56 -9.85
C PRO A 159 -2.57 -2.70 -10.25
N PHE A 160 -3.88 -2.40 -10.30
CA PHE A 160 -4.96 -3.33 -10.69
C PHE A 160 -5.79 -2.81 -11.88
N PHE A 161 -6.29 -1.57 -11.78
CA PHE A 161 -7.26 -1.01 -12.73
C PHE A 161 -7.16 0.51 -12.87
N ALA A 162 -8.05 1.09 -13.67
CA ALA A 162 -8.17 2.54 -13.89
C ALA A 162 -6.82 3.19 -14.25
N GLU A 163 -6.46 4.28 -13.57
CA GLU A 163 -5.24 5.06 -13.79
C GLU A 163 -4.02 4.54 -13.03
N GLN A 164 -4.16 3.47 -12.25
CA GLN A 164 -3.14 2.98 -11.32
C GLN A 164 -1.82 2.61 -12.02
N PHE A 165 -1.87 2.09 -13.25
CA PHE A 165 -0.67 1.79 -14.04
C PHE A 165 0.08 3.06 -14.47
N PHE A 166 -0.63 4.15 -14.74
CA PHE A 166 0.00 5.44 -15.00
C PHE A 166 0.63 6.01 -13.72
N ASN A 167 -0.05 5.86 -12.59
CA ASN A 167 0.49 6.26 -11.28
C ASN A 167 1.72 5.43 -10.89
N GLU A 168 1.76 4.14 -11.24
CA GLU A 168 2.95 3.30 -11.09
C GLU A 168 4.11 3.85 -11.92
N ILE A 169 3.91 4.16 -13.21
CA ILE A 169 4.95 4.75 -14.06
C ILE A 169 5.45 6.07 -13.46
N PHE A 170 4.53 6.91 -12.98
CA PHE A 170 4.86 8.16 -12.32
C PHE A 170 5.74 7.93 -11.07
N ALA A 171 5.34 7.02 -10.18
CA ALA A 171 6.10 6.72 -8.96
C ALA A 171 7.46 6.06 -9.25
N THR A 172 7.52 5.13 -10.21
CA THR A 172 8.70 4.29 -10.45
C THR A 172 9.71 4.89 -11.44
N GLN A 173 9.24 5.57 -12.49
CA GLN A 173 10.10 6.07 -13.57
C GLN A 173 10.34 7.58 -13.49
N ILE A 174 9.33 8.35 -13.08
CA ILE A 174 9.41 9.82 -13.04
C ILE A 174 9.97 10.28 -11.69
N LEU A 175 9.27 9.98 -10.60
CA LEU A 175 9.72 10.35 -9.25
C LEU A 175 10.81 9.43 -8.71
N LYS A 176 10.93 8.21 -9.26
CA LYS A 176 11.87 7.18 -8.81
C LYS A 176 11.74 6.84 -7.32
N THR A 177 10.56 7.03 -6.75
CA THR A 177 10.23 6.74 -5.35
C THR A 177 9.59 5.36 -5.16
N GLY A 178 9.52 4.54 -6.22
CA GLY A 178 8.85 3.24 -6.16
C GLY A 178 9.56 2.08 -6.85
N VAL A 179 9.15 0.87 -6.47
CA VAL A 179 9.55 -0.41 -7.07
C VAL A 179 8.29 -1.19 -7.44
N ALA A 180 8.17 -1.59 -8.71
CA ALA A 180 7.06 -2.39 -9.17
C ALA A 180 7.15 -3.83 -8.67
N VAL A 181 6.02 -4.35 -8.17
CA VAL A 181 5.88 -5.78 -7.82
C VAL A 181 5.83 -6.67 -9.06
N GLY A 182 5.54 -6.08 -10.23
CA GLY A 182 5.43 -6.80 -11.51
C GLY A 182 4.00 -7.15 -11.93
N ALA A 183 2.98 -6.51 -11.36
CA ALA A 183 1.60 -6.62 -11.84
C ALA A 183 1.45 -5.91 -13.20
N LYS A 184 1.23 -6.67 -14.29
CA LYS A 184 1.21 -6.14 -15.67
C LYS A 184 -0.16 -6.13 -16.34
N GLN A 185 -1.18 -6.72 -15.72
CA GLN A 185 -2.48 -6.91 -16.36
C GLN A 185 -3.52 -5.97 -15.77
N ARG A 186 -3.99 -5.02 -16.59
CA ARG A 186 -5.12 -4.16 -16.25
C ARG A 186 -6.41 -4.94 -16.29
N ARG A 187 -7.26 -4.81 -15.27
CA ARG A 187 -8.55 -5.49 -15.24
C ARG A 187 -9.67 -4.60 -14.69
N GLU A 188 -10.89 -5.11 -14.67
CA GLU A 188 -11.99 -4.48 -13.96
C GLU A 188 -11.83 -4.68 -12.45
N ALA A 189 -12.33 -3.72 -11.67
CA ALA A 189 -12.09 -3.60 -10.22
C ALA A 189 -12.46 -4.83 -9.37
N ALA A 190 -13.28 -5.75 -9.90
CA ALA A 190 -13.79 -6.93 -9.19
C ALA A 190 -13.42 -8.28 -9.86
N SER A 191 -12.43 -8.29 -10.74
CA SER A 191 -12.01 -9.52 -11.45
C SER A 191 -10.79 -10.19 -10.80
N VAL A 192 -10.75 -11.53 -10.84
CA VAL A 192 -9.64 -12.33 -10.28
C VAL A 192 -8.34 -11.99 -11.00
N SER A 193 -7.31 -11.53 -10.30
CA SER A 193 -5.97 -11.23 -10.88
C SER A 193 -5.16 -12.52 -11.06
N PRO A 194 -4.20 -12.59 -12.02
CA PRO A 194 -3.13 -13.57 -11.92
C PRO A 194 -2.40 -13.33 -10.61
N VAL A 195 -2.10 -14.42 -9.92
CA VAL A 195 -1.45 -14.36 -8.63
C VAL A 195 0.00 -13.91 -8.82
N VAL A 196 0.35 -12.78 -8.22
CA VAL A 196 1.73 -12.34 -8.06
C VAL A 196 2.38 -13.26 -7.04
N LYS A 197 3.48 -13.90 -7.45
CA LYS A 197 4.20 -14.88 -6.66
C LYS A 197 4.91 -14.23 -5.48
N ARG A 198 4.97 -14.95 -4.36
CA ARG A 198 5.61 -14.50 -3.11
C ARG A 198 7.04 -14.00 -3.32
N GLU A 199 7.81 -14.62 -4.22
CA GLU A 199 9.21 -14.24 -4.47
C GLU A 199 9.30 -12.82 -5.05
N ALA A 200 8.35 -12.42 -5.88
CA ALA A 200 8.30 -11.07 -6.43
C ALA A 200 7.90 -10.03 -5.36
N ILE A 201 6.93 -10.39 -4.51
CA ILE A 201 6.47 -9.54 -3.40
C ILE A 201 7.60 -9.35 -2.39
N GLU A 202 8.20 -10.45 -1.93
CA GLU A 202 9.31 -10.45 -0.97
C GLU A 202 10.47 -9.59 -1.48
N LYS A 203 10.87 -9.80 -2.75
CA LYS A 203 11.93 -9.02 -3.38
C LYS A 203 11.61 -7.52 -3.40
N ALA A 204 10.40 -7.15 -3.79
CA ALA A 204 9.99 -5.74 -3.85
C ALA A 204 9.97 -5.10 -2.46
N VAL A 205 9.42 -5.79 -1.46
CA VAL A 205 9.37 -5.36 -0.05
C VAL A 205 10.78 -5.16 0.50
N ARG A 206 11.67 -6.16 0.34
CA ARG A 206 13.06 -6.06 0.82
C ARG A 206 13.81 -4.93 0.12
N GLN A 207 13.57 -4.74 -1.19
CA GLN A 207 14.24 -3.70 -1.96
C GLN A 207 13.93 -2.29 -1.46
N ILE A 208 12.68 -2.01 -1.07
CA ILE A 208 12.29 -0.69 -0.54
C ILE A 208 12.59 -0.50 0.95
N MET A 209 12.78 -1.59 1.70
CA MET A 209 13.06 -1.51 3.13
C MET A 209 14.55 -1.45 3.45
N VAL A 210 15.34 -2.34 2.84
CA VAL A 210 16.78 -2.52 3.15
C VAL A 210 17.69 -2.49 1.91
N GLY A 211 17.13 -2.45 0.71
CA GLY A 211 17.90 -2.39 -0.53
C GLY A 211 18.55 -1.03 -0.79
N GLU A 212 19.43 -0.95 -1.79
CA GLU A 212 20.09 0.30 -2.20
C GLU A 212 19.08 1.39 -2.58
N LYS A 213 18.01 1.02 -3.30
CA LYS A 213 16.91 1.93 -3.64
C LYS A 213 16.23 2.53 -2.41
N ALA A 214 16.16 1.80 -1.29
CA ALA A 214 15.60 2.35 -0.06
C ALA A 214 16.39 3.58 0.43
N LYS A 215 17.72 3.55 0.28
CA LYS A 215 18.60 4.66 0.67
C LYS A 215 18.46 5.84 -0.28
N GLU A 216 18.38 5.57 -1.59
CA GLU A 216 18.21 6.62 -2.60
C GLU A 216 16.88 7.36 -2.45
N ILE A 217 15.79 6.66 -2.10
CA ILE A 217 14.46 7.24 -2.02
C ILE A 217 14.25 8.02 -0.72
N ARG A 218 14.90 7.62 0.37
CA ARG A 218 14.73 8.23 1.71
C ARG A 218 15.66 9.43 1.98
N ASN A 219 16.61 9.72 1.09
CA ASN A 219 17.58 10.81 1.22
C ASN A 219 17.10 12.12 0.59
#